data_AF-A0A7J4VBI1-F1
#
_entry.id   AF-A0A7J4VBI1-F1
#
_cell.length_a   1.000
_cell.length_b   1.000
_cell.length_c   1.000
_cell.angle_alpha   90.00
_cell.angle_beta   90.00
_cell.angle_gamma   90.00
#
_symmetry.space_group_name_H-M   'P 1'
#
loop_
_entity.id
_entity.type
_entity.pdbx_description
1 polymer ?
#
loop_
_entity_poly.entity_id
_entity_poly.type
_entity_poly.pdbx_seq_one_letter_code
_entity_poly.pdbx_strand_id
1 'polypeptide(L)'
;MEVFDPAIIVPFSMYKFKNFLNFKLISLKNEVHNIRMTDKKRRLWYWWVIAAVLTLVTGYYQRVTGPTYDKKIAFTHEGIEQKVKLPRSHGDETDCPVVLPIKDTTTTAKLIWRRFKMDEPYTEVEFQRTDSTLVALLPKQPPAGKLEYSVVIFDKAGKANAITGHETVVIRFKGHVPLWLVLIHVVFMFAGMFMSNITGFYAIIKHESFKKYAFITVVVLFIGGLILGPVVQKYAFGVFWSGIPFGMDLTDNKLLFAFLFWLGAWAFSIKKARYWLGILALVVLLIMYYIPHSAMGSEFDYKTNTLGTSKELRH
;
A
#
# COMPACT_ATOMS: atom_id res chain seq x y z
N MET A 1 -18.90 75.34 -62.84
CA MET A 1 -18.51 75.64 -61.45
C MET A 1 -19.21 74.62 -60.59
N GLU A 2 -18.43 73.65 -60.10
CA GLU A 2 -18.89 72.58 -59.21
C GLU A 2 -19.30 73.18 -57.86
N VAL A 3 -20.44 72.74 -57.33
CA VAL A 3 -20.78 72.93 -55.92
C VAL A 3 -20.99 71.55 -55.33
N PHE A 4 -20.03 71.15 -54.51
CA PHE A 4 -20.05 69.95 -53.68
C PHE A 4 -21.31 69.94 -52.79
N ASP A 5 -22.00 68.80 -52.74
CA ASP A 5 -23.06 68.50 -51.77
C ASP A 5 -22.41 67.94 -50.48
N PRO A 6 -22.47 68.66 -49.34
CA PRO A 6 -21.98 68.17 -48.06
C PRO A 6 -23.16 67.72 -47.20
N ALA A 7 -23.28 66.40 -46.97
CA ALA A 7 -23.70 65.78 -45.71
C ALA A 7 -24.48 64.47 -45.94
N ILE A 8 -23.75 63.39 -46.25
CA ILE A 8 -24.18 62.06 -45.80
C ILE A 8 -23.67 61.91 -44.36
N ILE A 9 -24.47 62.34 -43.39
CA ILE A 9 -24.29 61.97 -41.98
C ILE A 9 -25.58 61.31 -41.52
N VAL A 10 -25.67 60.00 -41.73
CA VAL A 10 -26.70 59.17 -41.11
C VAL A 10 -26.47 59.20 -39.60
N PRO A 11 -27.46 59.61 -38.77
CA PRO A 11 -27.27 59.58 -37.33
C PRO A 11 -27.20 58.10 -36.90
N PHE A 12 -26.00 57.66 -36.53
CA PHE A 12 -25.82 56.35 -35.91
C PHE A 12 -26.59 56.38 -34.59
N SER A 13 -27.80 55.82 -34.60
CA SER A 13 -28.71 55.83 -33.45
C SER A 13 -27.97 55.39 -32.20
N MET A 14 -27.92 56.27 -31.20
CA MET A 14 -27.29 56.06 -29.89
C MET A 14 -27.73 54.72 -29.25
N TYR A 15 -28.92 54.23 -29.62
CA TYR A 15 -29.48 52.96 -29.20
C TYR A 15 -28.72 51.73 -29.76
N LYS A 16 -28.35 51.74 -31.05
CA LYS A 16 -27.54 50.67 -31.67
C LYS A 16 -26.13 50.61 -31.07
N PHE A 17 -25.54 51.77 -30.77
CA PHE A 17 -24.23 51.84 -30.11
C PHE A 17 -24.27 51.29 -28.67
N LYS A 18 -25.31 51.63 -27.90
CA LYS A 18 -25.50 51.15 -26.53
C LYS A 18 -25.72 49.63 -26.48
N ASN A 19 -26.48 49.08 -27.42
CA ASN A 19 -26.67 47.62 -27.54
C ASN A 19 -25.38 46.90 -27.94
N PHE A 20 -24.59 47.47 -28.85
CA PHE A 20 -23.28 46.92 -29.23
C PHE A 20 -22.28 46.93 -28.06
N LEU A 21 -22.22 48.02 -27.28
CA LEU A 21 -21.40 48.08 -26.08
C LEU A 21 -21.84 47.06 -25.02
N ASN A 22 -23.14 46.94 -24.76
CA ASN A 22 -23.67 45.95 -23.82
C ASN A 22 -23.33 44.51 -24.26
N PHE A 23 -23.47 44.20 -25.55
CA PHE A 23 -23.08 42.90 -26.08
C PHE A 23 -21.58 42.62 -25.91
N LYS A 24 -20.73 43.60 -26.22
CA LYS A 24 -19.27 43.48 -26.08
C LYS A 24 -18.85 43.32 -24.61
N LEU A 25 -19.51 44.04 -23.69
CA LEU A 25 -19.31 43.91 -22.24
C LEU A 25 -19.75 42.55 -21.70
N ILE A 26 -20.85 41.99 -22.18
CA ILE A 26 -21.31 40.64 -21.82
C ILE A 26 -20.32 39.59 -22.35
N SER A 27 -19.87 39.72 -23.59
CA SER A 27 -18.85 38.85 -24.19
C SER A 27 -17.55 38.87 -23.40
N LEU A 28 -17.02 40.05 -23.07
CA LEU A 28 -15.81 40.22 -22.26
C LEU A 28 -15.97 39.64 -20.85
N LYS A 29 -17.13 39.82 -20.20
CA LYS A 29 -17.41 39.21 -18.90
C LYS A 29 -17.42 37.69 -18.97
N ASN A 30 -18.01 37.11 -20.01
CA ASN A 30 -18.02 35.67 -20.22
C ASN A 30 -16.62 35.13 -20.50
N GLU A 31 -15.82 35.86 -21.27
CA GLU A 31 -14.44 35.49 -21.60
C GLU A 31 -13.53 35.53 -20.35
N VAL A 32 -13.61 36.60 -19.55
CA VAL A 32 -12.88 36.71 -18.26
C VAL A 32 -13.36 35.66 -17.26
N HIS A 33 -14.66 35.36 -17.21
CA HIS A 33 -15.20 34.29 -16.37
C HIS A 33 -14.67 32.91 -16.79
N ASN A 34 -14.66 32.64 -18.10
CA ASN A 34 -14.10 31.40 -18.66
C ASN A 34 -12.61 31.25 -18.36
N ILE A 35 -11.81 32.31 -18.52
CA ILE A 35 -10.38 32.33 -18.18
C ILE A 35 -10.16 32.08 -16.67
N ARG A 36 -10.97 32.71 -15.80
CA ARG A 36 -10.90 32.45 -14.34
C ARG A 36 -11.30 31.02 -13.98
N MET A 37 -12.29 30.45 -14.67
CA MET A 37 -12.75 29.08 -14.46
C MET A 37 -11.72 28.04 -14.95
N THR A 38 -11.08 28.27 -16.09
CA THR A 38 -9.97 27.42 -16.56
C THR A 38 -8.76 27.52 -15.63
N ASP A 39 -8.44 28.71 -15.11
CA ASP A 39 -7.40 28.87 -14.08
C ASP A 39 -7.73 28.14 -12.78
N LYS A 40 -8.98 28.23 -12.28
CA LYS A 40 -9.41 27.52 -11.07
C LYS A 40 -9.36 26.00 -11.26
N LYS A 41 -9.82 25.49 -12.41
CA LYS A 41 -9.73 24.07 -12.77
C LYS A 41 -8.28 23.60 -12.92
N ARG A 42 -7.41 24.40 -13.54
CA ARG A 42 -5.97 24.08 -13.66
C ARG A 42 -5.30 24.03 -12.30
N ARG A 43 -5.64 24.95 -11.38
CA ARG A 43 -5.15 24.93 -9.99
C ARG A 43 -5.60 23.69 -9.22
N LEU A 44 -6.84 23.23 -9.45
CA LEU A 44 -7.36 22.00 -8.82
C LEU A 44 -6.67 20.75 -9.37
N TRP A 45 -6.40 20.68 -10.67
CA TRP A 45 -5.69 19.56 -11.29
C TRP A 45 -4.33 19.28 -10.65
N TYR A 46 -3.55 20.32 -10.29
CA TYR A 46 -2.26 20.13 -9.61
C TYR A 46 -2.40 19.34 -8.30
N TRP A 47 -3.45 19.59 -7.51
CA TRP A 47 -3.68 18.84 -6.26
C TRP A 47 -3.99 17.37 -6.50
N TRP A 48 -4.66 17.05 -7.61
CA TRP A 48 -4.93 15.67 -8.00
C TRP A 48 -3.66 14.95 -8.43
N VAL A 49 -2.81 15.62 -9.21
CA VAL A 49 -1.51 15.09 -9.61
C VAL A 49 -0.61 14.87 -8.39
N ILE A 50 -0.53 15.86 -7.49
CA ILE A 50 0.24 15.74 -6.25
C ILE A 50 -0.30 14.60 -5.38
N ALA A 51 -1.62 14.46 -5.24
CA ALA A 51 -2.23 13.35 -4.51
C ALA A 51 -1.88 11.99 -5.13
N ALA A 52 -1.89 11.89 -6.46
CA ALA A 52 -1.53 10.67 -7.17
C ALA A 52 -0.06 10.30 -6.93
N VAL A 53 0.85 11.27 -7.10
CA VAL A 53 2.29 11.07 -6.85
C VAL A 53 2.54 10.66 -5.40
N LEU A 54 1.93 11.35 -4.42
CA LEU A 54 2.08 11.01 -3.01
C LEU A 54 1.59 9.59 -2.72
N THR A 55 0.45 9.20 -3.28
CA THR A 55 -0.10 7.84 -3.13
C THR A 55 0.83 6.78 -3.71
N LEU A 56 1.38 7.02 -4.90
CA LEU A 56 2.31 6.10 -5.55
C LEU A 56 3.63 5.97 -4.78
N VAL A 57 4.19 7.08 -4.30
CA VAL A 57 5.42 7.10 -3.49
C VAL A 57 5.23 6.33 -2.19
N THR A 58 4.13 6.57 -1.45
CA THR A 58 3.87 5.83 -0.22
C THR A 58 3.58 4.35 -0.50
N GLY A 59 2.81 4.03 -1.54
CA GLY A 59 2.58 2.63 -1.93
C GLY A 59 3.87 1.89 -2.30
N TYR A 60 4.79 2.56 -3.00
CA TYR A 60 6.13 2.01 -3.27
C TYR A 60 6.92 1.78 -1.98
N TYR A 61 6.95 2.77 -1.08
CA TYR A 61 7.60 2.64 0.23
C TYR A 61 7.07 1.45 1.03
N GLN A 62 5.74 1.28 1.09
CA GLN A 62 5.10 0.15 1.77
C GLN A 62 5.44 -1.19 1.15
N ARG A 63 5.55 -1.26 -0.17
CA ARG A 63 5.91 -2.50 -0.89
C ARG A 63 7.35 -2.91 -0.60
N VAL A 64 8.28 -1.95 -0.57
CA VAL A 64 9.72 -2.23 -0.37
C VAL A 64 10.03 -2.54 1.10
N THR A 65 9.33 -1.91 2.04
CA THR A 65 9.48 -2.17 3.49
C THR A 65 8.65 -3.35 4.00
N GLY A 66 7.90 -4.01 3.11
CA GLY A 66 7.03 -5.13 3.45
C GLY A 66 7.80 -6.41 3.79
N PRO A 67 7.32 -7.24 4.75
CA PRO A 67 7.99 -8.47 5.18
C PRO A 67 7.90 -9.61 4.17
N THR A 68 7.08 -9.45 3.13
CA THR A 68 6.85 -10.45 2.08
C THR A 68 7.90 -10.43 0.97
N TYR A 69 8.81 -9.46 0.98
CA TYR A 69 9.90 -9.39 -0.01
C TYR A 69 11.01 -10.37 0.36
N ASP A 70 11.45 -11.19 -0.60
CA ASP A 70 12.53 -12.15 -0.37
C ASP A 70 13.77 -11.46 0.20
N LYS A 71 14.41 -12.10 1.19
CA LYS A 71 15.69 -11.61 1.71
C LYS A 71 16.73 -11.85 0.63
N LYS A 72 17.15 -10.78 -0.04
CA LYS A 72 18.23 -10.82 -1.03
C LYS A 72 19.55 -10.81 -0.29
N ILE A 73 20.31 -11.88 -0.41
CA ILE A 73 21.64 -11.99 0.17
C ILE A 73 22.63 -12.16 -0.97
N ALA A 74 23.67 -11.32 -0.97
CA ALA A 74 24.86 -11.55 -1.77
C ALA A 74 25.85 -12.33 -0.90
N PHE A 75 26.35 -13.45 -1.40
CA PHE A 75 27.46 -14.17 -0.77
C PHE A 75 28.50 -14.47 -1.83
N THR A 76 29.75 -14.53 -1.40
CA THR A 76 30.87 -14.90 -2.26
C THR A 76 31.18 -16.37 -2.04
N HIS A 77 31.13 -17.16 -3.11
CA HIS A 77 31.54 -18.57 -3.10
C HIS A 77 32.54 -18.79 -4.23
N GLU A 78 33.69 -19.38 -3.90
CA GLU A 78 34.82 -19.57 -4.83
C GLU A 78 35.22 -18.28 -5.59
N GLY A 79 35.12 -17.10 -4.95
CA GLY A 79 35.48 -15.81 -5.56
C GLY A 79 34.41 -15.19 -6.48
N ILE A 80 33.27 -15.84 -6.66
CA ILE A 80 32.13 -15.34 -7.46
C ILE A 80 31.04 -14.84 -6.51
N GLU A 81 30.62 -13.58 -6.69
CA GLU A 81 29.47 -13.02 -5.97
C GLU A 81 28.17 -13.61 -6.54
N GLN A 82 27.42 -14.32 -5.71
CA GLN A 82 26.13 -14.88 -6.06
C GLN A 82 25.02 -14.21 -5.24
N LYS A 83 23.92 -13.86 -5.92
CA LYS A 83 22.74 -13.26 -5.30
C LYS A 83 21.66 -14.32 -5.15
N VAL A 84 21.31 -14.62 -3.90
CA VAL A 84 20.23 -15.56 -3.56
C VAL A 84 19.03 -14.80 -3.01
N LYS A 85 17.84 -15.29 -3.37
CA LYS A 85 16.57 -14.83 -2.83
C LYS A 85 16.06 -15.89 -1.87
N LEU A 86 16.00 -15.54 -0.58
CA LEU A 86 15.45 -16.42 0.44
C LEU A 86 13.97 -16.06 0.68
N PRO A 87 13.04 -17.00 0.47
CA PRO A 87 11.61 -16.72 0.60
C PRO A 87 11.24 -16.33 2.03
N ARG A 88 10.44 -15.27 2.18
CA ARG A 88 9.89 -14.82 3.48
C ARG A 88 8.39 -15.03 3.60
N SER A 89 7.75 -15.51 2.53
CA SER A 89 6.34 -15.85 2.50
C SER A 89 6.08 -17.02 1.57
N HIS A 90 5.16 -17.89 1.94
CA HIS A 90 4.63 -18.94 1.06
C HIS A 90 3.11 -19.03 1.21
N GLY A 91 2.40 -19.25 0.11
CA GLY A 91 0.93 -19.18 0.06
C GLY A 91 0.26 -20.36 -0.62
N ASP A 92 1.02 -21.41 -0.94
CA ASP A 92 0.52 -22.57 -1.68
C ASP A 92 0.19 -23.72 -0.73
N GLU A 93 -0.53 -24.71 -1.25
CA GLU A 93 -0.89 -25.91 -0.50
C GLU A 93 0.26 -26.90 -0.35
N THR A 94 1.44 -26.58 -0.87
CA THR A 94 2.65 -27.40 -0.91
C THR A 94 3.71 -26.95 0.09
N ASP A 95 4.79 -27.71 0.17
CA ASP A 95 6.01 -27.27 0.85
C ASP A 95 6.66 -26.11 0.09
N CYS A 96 7.36 -25.24 0.82
CA CYS A 96 8.00 -24.06 0.24
C CYS A 96 9.39 -24.42 -0.29
N PRO A 97 9.65 -24.28 -1.61
CA PRO A 97 10.98 -24.51 -2.16
C PRO A 97 11.92 -23.35 -1.83
N VAL A 98 13.08 -23.67 -1.26
CA VAL A 98 14.23 -22.78 -1.13
C VAL A 98 15.20 -23.15 -2.25
N VAL A 99 15.48 -22.21 -3.15
CA VAL A 99 16.27 -22.45 -4.36
C VAL A 99 17.59 -21.67 -4.31
N LEU A 100 18.70 -22.38 -4.50
CA LEU A 100 20.03 -21.81 -4.65
C LEU A 100 20.52 -22.02 -6.08
N PRO A 101 20.79 -20.96 -6.86
CA PRO A 101 21.26 -21.05 -8.24
C PRO A 101 22.77 -21.33 -8.30
N ILE A 102 23.21 -22.44 -7.69
CA ILE A 102 24.61 -22.86 -7.65
C ILE A 102 24.84 -23.88 -8.77
N LYS A 103 25.62 -23.48 -9.79
CA LYS A 103 25.95 -24.33 -10.95
C LYS A 103 27.01 -25.39 -10.66
N ASP A 104 27.86 -25.16 -9.67
CA ASP A 104 28.90 -26.12 -9.29
C ASP A 104 28.25 -27.37 -8.67
N THR A 105 28.57 -28.53 -9.25
CA THR A 105 28.00 -29.83 -8.90
C THR A 105 28.60 -30.42 -7.62
N THR A 106 29.78 -29.94 -7.21
CA THR A 106 30.50 -30.47 -6.03
C THR A 106 30.11 -29.78 -4.73
N THR A 107 29.49 -28.61 -4.82
CA THR A 107 29.02 -27.85 -3.65
C THR A 107 27.74 -28.49 -3.09
N THR A 108 27.75 -28.84 -1.80
CA THR A 108 26.55 -29.30 -1.06
C THR A 108 26.01 -28.21 -0.15
N ALA A 109 24.71 -28.22 0.14
CA ALA A 109 24.11 -27.26 1.06
C ALA A 109 23.12 -27.95 2.01
N LYS A 110 22.96 -27.37 3.20
CA LYS A 110 21.97 -27.76 4.20
C LYS A 110 21.06 -26.59 4.53
N LEU A 111 19.79 -26.91 4.67
CA LEU A 111 18.74 -26.04 5.17
C LEU A 111 18.50 -26.41 6.62
N ILE A 112 18.68 -25.47 7.52
CA ILE A 112 18.52 -25.68 8.97
C ILE A 112 17.31 -24.86 9.40
N TRP A 113 16.27 -25.48 9.95
CA TRP A 113 15.03 -24.77 10.29
C TRP A 113 14.42 -25.25 11.61
N ARG A 114 13.60 -24.39 12.22
CA ARG A 114 12.72 -24.76 13.32
C ARG A 114 11.45 -23.92 13.32
N ARG A 115 10.47 -24.32 14.11
CA ARG A 115 9.25 -23.52 14.34
C ARG A 115 9.60 -22.25 15.11
N PHE A 116 9.08 -21.12 14.64
CA PHE A 116 9.40 -19.82 15.21
C PHE A 116 8.93 -19.71 16.67
N LYS A 117 9.81 -19.23 17.56
CA LYS A 117 9.57 -19.11 19.02
C LYS A 117 9.31 -20.44 19.75
N MET A 118 9.68 -21.57 19.14
CA MET A 118 9.69 -22.87 19.82
C MET A 118 11.09 -23.21 20.29
N ASP A 119 11.19 -23.76 21.51
CA ASP A 119 12.44 -24.27 22.06
C ASP A 119 12.65 -25.73 21.61
N GLU A 120 12.80 -25.89 20.30
CA GLU A 120 13.01 -27.17 19.64
C GLU A 120 14.41 -27.19 19.00
N PRO A 121 15.08 -28.34 18.93
CA PRO A 121 16.31 -28.47 18.17
C PRO A 121 16.05 -28.18 16.69
N TYR A 122 17.03 -27.58 16.03
CA TYR A 122 16.92 -27.32 14.60
C TYR A 122 16.89 -28.63 13.81
N THR A 123 15.99 -28.69 12.84
CA THR A 123 15.91 -29.78 11.86
C THR A 123 16.79 -29.44 10.66
N GLU A 124 17.63 -30.38 10.25
CA GLU A 124 18.46 -30.26 9.06
C GLU A 124 17.82 -30.98 7.88
N VAL A 125 17.79 -30.32 6.72
CA VAL A 125 17.34 -30.88 5.44
C VAL A 125 18.44 -30.65 4.42
N GLU A 126 18.84 -31.71 3.74
CA GLU A 126 19.83 -31.62 2.67
C GLU A 126 19.21 -31.06 1.40
N PHE A 127 19.95 -30.18 0.71
CA PHE A 127 19.53 -29.72 -0.61
C PHE A 127 19.72 -30.83 -1.64
N GLN A 128 18.68 -31.04 -2.45
CA GLN A 128 18.74 -31.95 -3.59
C GLN A 128 19.07 -31.16 -4.85
N ARG A 129 19.90 -31.75 -5.73
CA ARG A 129 20.23 -31.14 -7.02
C ARG A 129 19.10 -31.41 -8.00
N THR A 130 18.57 -30.34 -8.57
CA THR A 130 17.66 -30.38 -9.71
C THR A 130 18.26 -29.50 -10.80
N ASP A 131 18.76 -30.14 -11.86
CA ASP A 131 19.47 -29.51 -12.97
C ASP A 131 20.66 -28.64 -12.50
N SER A 132 20.62 -27.34 -12.79
CA SER A 132 21.64 -26.36 -12.41
C SER A 132 21.34 -25.65 -11.08
N THR A 133 20.46 -26.20 -10.24
CA THR A 133 20.02 -25.59 -8.99
C THR A 133 20.00 -26.58 -7.83
N LEU A 134 20.20 -26.07 -6.63
CA LEU A 134 19.97 -26.81 -5.39
C LEU A 134 18.62 -26.39 -4.82
N VAL A 135 17.77 -27.38 -4.53
CA VAL A 135 16.44 -27.16 -3.96
C VAL A 135 16.30 -27.92 -2.65
N ALA A 136 15.84 -27.23 -1.60
CA ALA A 136 15.40 -27.84 -0.36
C ALA A 136 13.96 -27.40 -0.06
N LEU A 137 13.19 -28.25 0.61
CA LEU A 137 11.79 -27.99 0.92
C LEU A 137 11.63 -27.64 2.40
N LEU A 138 11.01 -26.50 2.68
CA LEU A 138 10.50 -26.17 4.01
C LEU A 138 9.10 -26.76 4.15
N PRO A 139 8.82 -27.53 5.22
CA PRO A 139 7.54 -28.20 5.36
C PRO A 139 6.42 -27.19 5.51
N LYS A 140 5.31 -27.44 4.81
CA LYS A 140 4.08 -26.66 4.91
C LYS A 140 3.69 -26.43 6.36
N GLN A 141 3.26 -25.20 6.65
CA GLN A 141 2.69 -24.83 7.94
C GLN A 141 1.22 -24.42 7.80
N PRO A 142 0.43 -24.50 8.88
CA PRO A 142 -0.90 -23.90 8.90
C PRO A 142 -0.82 -22.39 8.60
N PRO A 143 -1.94 -21.76 8.16
CA PRO A 143 -2.01 -20.32 7.97
C PRO A 143 -1.51 -19.55 9.20
N ALA A 144 -0.76 -18.46 8.98
CA ALA A 144 -0.05 -17.69 10.01
C ALA A 144 1.10 -18.42 10.74
N GLY A 145 1.37 -19.69 10.39
CA GLY A 145 2.55 -20.43 10.78
C GLY A 145 3.84 -19.73 10.36
N LYS A 146 4.85 -19.79 11.22
CA LYS A 146 6.16 -19.20 10.96
C LYS A 146 7.26 -20.22 11.23
N LEU A 147 8.18 -20.33 10.28
CA LEU A 147 9.43 -21.04 10.47
C LEU A 147 10.57 -20.03 10.46
N GLU A 148 11.59 -20.31 11.26
CA GLU A 148 12.88 -19.65 11.10
C GLU A 148 13.88 -20.65 10.53
N TYR A 149 14.65 -20.20 9.54
CA TYR A 149 15.61 -21.05 8.86
C TYR A 149 16.89 -20.30 8.49
N SER A 150 17.98 -21.05 8.39
CA SER A 150 19.27 -20.62 7.87
C SER A 150 19.73 -21.59 6.79
N VAL A 151 20.61 -21.11 5.94
CA VAL A 151 21.18 -21.92 4.85
C VAL A 151 22.68 -21.93 5.00
N VAL A 152 23.25 -23.13 5.01
CA VAL A 152 24.68 -23.37 5.14
C VAL A 152 25.17 -24.08 3.88
N ILE A 153 26.20 -23.53 3.25
CA ILE A 153 26.88 -24.13 2.10
C ILE A 153 28.16 -24.79 2.59
N PHE A 154 28.49 -25.94 2.04
CA PHE A 154 29.75 -26.62 2.25
C PHE A 154 30.57 -26.58 0.95
N ASP A 155 31.82 -26.15 1.05
CA ASP A 155 32.77 -26.19 -0.06
C ASP A 155 33.33 -27.59 -0.31
N LYS A 156 34.15 -27.75 -1.35
CA LYS A 156 34.84 -29.00 -1.71
C LYS A 156 35.75 -29.52 -0.58
N ALA A 157 36.18 -28.66 0.34
CA ALA A 157 37.02 -29.00 1.48
C ALA A 157 36.19 -29.32 2.74
N GLY A 158 34.86 -29.30 2.65
CA GLY A 158 33.93 -29.54 3.76
C GLY A 158 33.77 -28.36 4.71
N LYS A 159 34.27 -27.16 4.37
CA LYS A 159 34.14 -25.97 5.20
C LYS A 159 32.73 -25.39 5.07
N ALA A 160 32.08 -25.22 6.22
CA ALA A 160 30.74 -24.64 6.32
C ALA A 160 30.79 -23.10 6.23
N ASN A 161 30.02 -22.53 5.32
CA ASN A 161 29.77 -21.10 5.18
C ASN A 161 28.27 -20.83 5.27
N ALA A 162 27.83 -20.14 6.32
CA ALA A 162 26.44 -19.74 6.47
C ALA A 162 26.12 -18.58 5.51
N ILE A 163 25.20 -18.79 4.56
CA ILE A 163 24.73 -17.74 3.64
C ILE A 163 24.09 -16.61 4.43
N THR A 164 23.33 -16.96 5.47
CA THR A 164 22.57 -16.01 6.27
C THR A 164 23.39 -15.33 7.37
N GLY A 165 24.69 -15.66 7.48
CA GLY A 165 25.54 -15.20 8.57
C GLY A 165 25.01 -15.69 9.93
N HIS A 166 24.93 -14.79 10.91
CA HIS A 166 24.39 -15.08 12.25
C HIS A 166 22.86 -14.91 12.35
N GLU A 167 22.19 -14.40 11.31
CA GLU A 167 20.75 -14.15 11.34
C GLU A 167 19.97 -15.31 10.71
N THR A 168 18.81 -15.65 11.31
CA THR A 168 17.82 -16.52 10.68
C THR A 168 16.89 -15.72 9.78
N VAL A 169 16.35 -16.38 8.74
CA VAL A 169 15.26 -15.85 7.94
C VAL A 169 13.95 -16.39 8.49
N VAL A 170 13.01 -15.50 8.77
CA VAL A 170 11.65 -15.89 9.18
C VAL A 170 10.74 -15.89 7.96
N ILE A 171 10.15 -17.04 7.67
CA ILE A 171 9.12 -17.24 6.65
C ILE A 171 7.74 -17.32 7.32
N ARG A 172 6.73 -16.70 6.70
CA ARG A 172 5.32 -16.81 7.11
C ARG A 172 4.50 -17.56 6.06
N PHE A 173 3.71 -18.54 6.50
CA PHE A 173 2.80 -19.29 5.65
C PHE A 173 1.41 -18.65 5.64
N LYS A 174 0.76 -18.68 4.48
CA LYS A 174 -0.55 -18.09 4.20
C LYS A 174 -1.42 -19.13 3.51
N GLY A 175 -2.73 -19.03 3.70
CA GLY A 175 -3.69 -19.72 2.84
C GLY A 175 -3.73 -19.13 1.43
N HIS A 176 -4.32 -19.88 0.50
CA HIS A 176 -4.57 -19.41 -0.85
C HIS A 176 -5.60 -18.28 -0.85
N VAL A 177 -5.26 -17.14 -1.46
CA VAL A 177 -6.18 -16.01 -1.64
C VAL A 177 -6.46 -15.84 -3.13
N PRO A 178 -7.74 -15.85 -3.55
CA PRO A 178 -8.10 -15.64 -4.95
C PRO A 178 -7.54 -14.32 -5.49
N LEU A 179 -6.87 -14.38 -6.65
CA LEU A 179 -6.19 -13.21 -7.25
C LEU A 179 -7.15 -12.04 -7.47
N TRP A 180 -8.36 -12.31 -7.98
CA TRP A 180 -9.36 -11.27 -8.23
C TRP A 180 -9.73 -10.50 -6.95
N LEU A 181 -9.80 -11.19 -5.80
CA LEU A 181 -10.12 -10.58 -4.51
C LEU A 181 -8.97 -9.67 -4.05
N VAL A 182 -7.73 -10.15 -4.17
CA VAL A 182 -6.53 -9.35 -3.87
C VAL A 182 -6.49 -8.09 -4.75
N LEU A 183 -6.75 -8.23 -6.05
CA LEU A 183 -6.77 -7.10 -6.98
C LEU A 183 -7.82 -6.06 -6.59
N ILE A 184 -9.07 -6.48 -6.33
CA ILE A 184 -10.12 -5.56 -5.92
C ILE A 184 -9.76 -4.87 -4.59
N HIS A 185 -9.30 -5.62 -3.59
CA HIS A 185 -8.86 -5.04 -2.31
C HIS A 185 -7.76 -4.01 -2.49
N VAL A 186 -6.70 -4.33 -3.26
CA VAL A 186 -5.59 -3.41 -3.52
C VAL A 186 -6.07 -2.14 -4.23
N VAL A 187 -6.94 -2.27 -5.25
CA VAL A 187 -7.52 -1.09 -5.94
C VAL A 187 -8.25 -0.18 -4.94
N PHE A 188 -9.04 -0.74 -4.03
CA PHE A 188 -9.73 0.06 -3.01
C PHE A 188 -8.76 0.68 -1.99
N MET A 189 -7.67 0.01 -1.61
CA MET A 189 -6.66 0.59 -0.72
C MET A 189 -5.97 1.80 -1.36
N PHE A 190 -5.54 1.68 -2.63
CA PHE A 190 -4.96 2.79 -3.38
C PHE A 190 -5.98 3.92 -3.60
N ALA A 191 -7.23 3.59 -3.95
CA ALA A 191 -8.29 4.57 -4.10
C ALA A 191 -8.60 5.29 -2.78
N GLY A 192 -8.62 4.57 -1.66
CA GLY A 192 -8.83 5.13 -0.33
C GLY A 192 -7.74 6.14 0.04
N MET A 193 -6.48 5.75 -0.10
CA MET A 193 -5.34 6.64 0.14
C MET A 193 -5.37 7.87 -0.79
N PHE A 194 -5.64 7.68 -2.07
CA PHE A 194 -5.75 8.77 -3.04
C PHE A 194 -6.87 9.76 -2.68
N MET A 195 -8.05 9.25 -2.33
CA MET A 195 -9.18 10.07 -1.90
C MET A 195 -8.88 10.80 -0.59
N SER A 196 -8.19 10.16 0.36
CA SER A 196 -7.73 10.82 1.59
C SER A 196 -6.77 11.97 1.30
N ASN A 197 -5.80 11.78 0.40
CA ASN A 197 -4.87 12.83 -0.01
C ASN A 197 -5.60 14.02 -0.66
N ILE A 198 -6.51 13.76 -1.61
CA ILE A 198 -7.34 14.81 -2.23
C ILE A 198 -8.17 15.55 -1.18
N THR A 199 -8.86 14.81 -0.32
CA THR A 199 -9.73 15.39 0.71
C THR A 199 -8.93 16.23 1.70
N GLY A 200 -7.74 15.78 2.06
CA GLY A 200 -6.80 16.52 2.89
C GLY A 200 -6.36 17.84 2.23
N PHE A 201 -6.01 17.83 0.95
CA PHE A 201 -5.72 19.08 0.21
C PHE A 201 -6.92 20.01 0.13
N TYR A 202 -8.12 19.48 -0.12
CA TYR A 202 -9.36 20.25 -0.07
C TYR A 202 -9.62 20.85 1.32
N ALA A 203 -9.20 20.18 2.38
CA ALA A 203 -9.25 20.73 3.73
C ALA A 203 -8.27 21.91 3.90
N ILE A 204 -7.02 21.76 3.45
CA ILE A 204 -5.98 22.80 3.53
C ILE A 204 -6.40 24.07 2.80
N ILE A 205 -6.88 23.95 1.56
CA ILE A 205 -7.33 25.10 0.75
C ILE A 205 -8.76 25.55 1.07
N LYS A 206 -9.41 24.93 2.07
CA LYS A 206 -10.80 25.20 2.49
C LYS A 206 -11.80 25.13 1.32
N HIS A 207 -11.65 24.12 0.46
CA HIS A 207 -12.48 23.93 -0.72
C HIS A 207 -13.92 23.52 -0.36
N GLU A 208 -14.90 24.04 -1.09
CA GLU A 208 -16.33 23.77 -0.86
C GLU A 208 -16.69 22.29 -0.97
N SER A 209 -15.98 21.54 -1.83
CA SER A 209 -16.22 20.11 -2.04
C SER A 209 -15.65 19.22 -0.92
N PHE A 210 -14.95 19.77 0.08
CA PHE A 210 -14.36 18.99 1.18
C PHE A 210 -15.34 17.98 1.79
N LYS A 211 -16.58 18.39 2.09
CA LYS A 211 -17.59 17.50 2.70
C LYS A 211 -17.94 16.30 1.82
N LYS A 212 -18.08 16.52 0.51
CA LYS A 212 -18.38 15.46 -0.47
C LYS A 212 -17.22 14.47 -0.54
N TYR A 213 -15.99 14.95 -0.63
CA TYR A 213 -14.81 14.09 -0.73
C TYR A 213 -14.48 13.37 0.58
N ALA A 214 -14.76 13.99 1.73
CA ALA A 214 -14.68 13.31 3.03
C ALA A 214 -15.65 12.13 3.13
N PHE A 215 -16.89 12.29 2.65
CA PHE A 215 -17.84 11.17 2.57
C PHE A 215 -17.34 10.05 1.65
N ILE A 216 -16.89 10.40 0.44
CA ILE A 216 -16.34 9.42 -0.51
C ILE A 216 -15.15 8.67 0.11
N THR A 217 -14.25 9.40 0.79
CA THR A 217 -13.10 8.81 1.47
C THR A 217 -13.52 7.80 2.53
N VAL A 218 -14.51 8.14 3.37
CA VAL A 218 -15.06 7.22 4.38
C VAL A 218 -15.64 5.97 3.71
N VAL A 219 -16.43 6.11 2.66
CA VAL A 219 -17.04 4.97 1.95
C VAL A 219 -15.97 4.07 1.33
N VAL A 220 -14.97 4.64 0.64
CA VAL A 220 -13.91 3.86 -0.01
C VAL A 220 -13.03 3.16 1.03
N LEU A 221 -12.65 3.83 2.13
CA LEU A 221 -11.89 3.22 3.22
C LEU A 221 -12.70 2.13 3.95
N PHE A 222 -14.01 2.31 4.10
CA PHE A 222 -14.88 1.30 4.70
C PHE A 222 -14.90 0.03 3.85
N ILE A 223 -15.17 0.16 2.54
CA ILE A 223 -15.23 -1.00 1.64
C ILE A 223 -13.85 -1.65 1.49
N GLY A 224 -12.81 -0.87 1.20
CA GLY A 224 -11.46 -1.38 1.02
C GLY A 224 -10.86 -1.97 2.27
N GLY A 225 -10.99 -1.25 3.37
CA GLY A 225 -10.37 -1.58 4.63
C GLY A 225 -11.19 -2.54 5.47
N LEU A 226 -12.40 -2.16 5.85
CA LEU A 226 -13.20 -2.86 6.87
C LEU A 226 -14.12 -3.94 6.31
N ILE A 227 -14.22 -4.08 4.97
CA ILE A 227 -14.90 -5.21 4.33
C ILE A 227 -13.88 -6.08 3.60
N LEU A 228 -13.23 -5.56 2.56
CA LEU A 228 -12.35 -6.35 1.70
C LEU A 228 -11.08 -6.82 2.43
N GLY A 229 -10.52 -6.00 3.33
CA GLY A 229 -9.38 -6.37 4.18
C GLY A 229 -9.66 -7.63 5.00
N PRO A 230 -10.70 -7.62 5.85
CA PRO A 230 -11.16 -8.80 6.58
C PRO A 230 -11.39 -10.05 5.75
N VAL A 231 -11.98 -9.89 4.57
CA VAL A 231 -12.22 -11.03 3.67
C VAL A 231 -10.89 -11.60 3.18
N VAL A 232 -9.96 -10.77 2.70
CA VAL A 232 -8.62 -11.21 2.30
C VAL A 232 -7.88 -11.89 3.46
N GLN A 233 -8.00 -11.33 4.66
CA GLN A 233 -7.38 -11.87 5.88
C GLN A 233 -7.96 -13.24 6.27
N LYS A 234 -9.27 -13.43 6.08
CA LYS A 234 -9.92 -14.72 6.31
C LYS A 234 -9.35 -15.80 5.39
N TYR A 235 -9.15 -15.50 4.11
CA TYR A 235 -8.51 -16.44 3.18
C TYR A 235 -7.03 -16.68 3.54
N ALA A 236 -6.30 -15.64 3.91
CA ALA A 236 -4.86 -15.74 4.18
C ALA A 236 -4.54 -16.41 5.52
N PHE A 237 -5.34 -16.21 6.57
CA PHE A 237 -5.00 -16.56 7.95
C PHE A 237 -6.15 -17.22 8.73
N GLY A 238 -7.33 -17.40 8.14
CA GLY A 238 -8.46 -18.06 8.80
C GLY A 238 -9.26 -17.18 9.77
N VAL A 239 -8.90 -15.90 9.94
CA VAL A 239 -9.60 -14.93 10.80
C VAL A 239 -10.07 -13.71 10.00
N PHE A 240 -11.28 -13.20 10.28
CA PHE A 240 -11.80 -12.00 9.62
C PHE A 240 -11.20 -10.71 10.18
N TRP A 241 -10.89 -10.65 11.46
CA TRP A 241 -10.37 -9.45 12.09
C TRP A 241 -9.54 -9.85 13.30
N SER A 242 -8.34 -9.32 13.41
CA SER A 242 -7.45 -9.52 14.55
C SER A 242 -7.06 -8.20 15.22
N GLY A 243 -7.68 -7.08 14.83
CA GLY A 243 -7.59 -5.80 15.52
C GLY A 243 -8.57 -5.65 16.70
N ILE A 244 -8.56 -4.48 17.33
CA ILE A 244 -9.44 -4.14 18.45
C ILE A 244 -10.91 -4.21 17.99
N PRO A 245 -11.84 -4.76 18.80
CA PRO A 245 -11.65 -5.24 20.18
C PRO A 245 -11.25 -6.71 20.31
N PHE A 246 -11.14 -7.46 19.20
CA PHE A 246 -10.97 -8.91 19.22
C PHE A 246 -9.50 -9.38 19.18
N GLY A 247 -8.56 -8.46 19.02
CA GLY A 247 -7.13 -8.72 19.07
C GLY A 247 -6.30 -7.45 19.02
N MET A 248 -4.99 -7.60 18.86
CA MET A 248 -4.01 -6.51 18.86
C MET A 248 -3.19 -6.40 17.57
N ASP A 249 -3.69 -6.92 16.45
CA ASP A 249 -3.02 -6.84 15.16
C ASP A 249 -2.84 -5.39 14.73
N LEU A 250 -1.58 -5.04 14.47
CA LEU A 250 -1.21 -3.68 14.19
C LEU A 250 -1.76 -3.20 12.82
N THR A 251 -1.87 -4.09 11.83
CA THR A 251 -2.35 -3.73 10.49
C THR A 251 -3.82 -3.37 10.53
N ASP A 252 -4.63 -4.20 11.19
CA ASP A 252 -6.06 -3.97 11.37
C ASP A 252 -6.31 -2.70 12.19
N ASN A 253 -5.55 -2.51 13.27
CA ASN A 253 -5.66 -1.35 14.13
C ASN A 253 -5.30 -0.05 13.40
N LYS A 254 -4.20 -0.01 12.64
CA LYS A 254 -3.81 1.17 11.84
C LYS A 254 -4.94 1.63 10.92
N LEU A 255 -5.54 0.67 10.23
CA LEU A 255 -6.63 0.92 9.32
C LEU A 255 -7.87 1.42 10.06
N LEU A 256 -8.24 0.77 11.17
CA LEU A 256 -9.36 1.20 12.01
C LEU A 256 -9.18 2.63 12.51
N PHE A 257 -7.99 2.97 13.04
CA PHE A 257 -7.68 4.33 13.48
C PHE A 257 -7.80 5.33 12.32
N ALA A 258 -7.19 5.06 11.17
CA ALA A 258 -7.29 5.94 10.01
C ALA A 258 -8.76 6.14 9.57
N PHE A 259 -9.55 5.07 9.56
CA PHE A 259 -10.98 5.10 9.25
C PHE A 259 -11.77 5.95 10.26
N LEU A 260 -11.58 5.75 11.57
CA LEU A 260 -12.29 6.49 12.61
C LEU A 260 -12.03 7.99 12.55
N PHE A 261 -10.79 8.40 12.25
CA PHE A 261 -10.46 9.82 12.08
C PHE A 261 -11.14 10.41 10.84
N TRP A 262 -11.19 9.70 9.72
CA TRP A 262 -11.93 10.14 8.54
C TRP A 262 -13.44 10.17 8.77
N LEU A 263 -13.98 9.17 9.47
CA LEU A 263 -15.39 9.11 9.86
C LEU A 263 -15.75 10.31 10.74
N GLY A 264 -14.92 10.62 11.74
CA GLY A 264 -15.07 11.81 12.57
C GLY A 264 -14.96 13.11 11.77
N ALA A 265 -13.97 13.21 10.88
CA ALA A 265 -13.79 14.39 10.03
C ALA A 265 -15.00 14.66 9.14
N TRP A 266 -15.61 13.61 8.57
CA TRP A 266 -16.85 13.73 7.81
C TRP A 266 -18.05 14.04 8.71
N ALA A 267 -18.32 13.21 9.73
CA ALA A 267 -19.51 13.28 10.58
C ALA A 267 -19.65 14.65 11.27
N PHE A 268 -18.55 15.15 11.85
CA PHE A 268 -18.53 16.45 12.50
C PHE A 268 -18.51 17.63 11.53
N SER A 269 -18.28 17.38 10.23
CA SER A 269 -18.30 18.40 9.19
C SER A 269 -19.61 18.49 8.42
N ILE A 270 -20.60 17.62 8.68
CA ILE A 270 -21.89 17.58 7.96
C ILE A 270 -22.59 18.94 8.01
N LYS A 271 -22.80 19.47 9.23
CA LYS A 271 -23.50 20.75 9.47
C LYS A 271 -22.63 21.96 9.11
N LYS A 272 -21.36 21.96 9.54
CA LYS A 272 -20.40 23.05 9.30
C LYS A 272 -19.06 22.44 8.92
N ALA A 273 -18.45 22.89 7.82
CA ALA A 273 -17.15 22.38 7.39
C ALA A 273 -16.08 22.65 8.47
N ARG A 274 -15.52 21.58 9.04
CA ARG A 274 -14.43 21.64 10.02
C ARG A 274 -13.15 21.16 9.35
N TYR A 275 -12.57 22.00 8.50
CA TYR A 275 -11.40 21.67 7.69
C TYR A 275 -10.21 21.13 8.50
N TRP A 276 -10.01 21.62 9.73
CA TRP A 276 -8.94 21.14 10.60
C TRP A 276 -9.05 19.64 10.92
N LEU A 277 -10.26 19.08 11.01
CA LEU A 277 -10.46 17.64 11.20
C LEU A 277 -10.01 16.84 9.98
N GLY A 278 -10.20 17.38 8.78
CA GLY A 278 -9.71 16.77 7.54
C GLY A 278 -8.19 16.75 7.46
N ILE A 279 -7.53 17.82 7.91
CA ILE A 279 -6.06 17.88 7.99
C ILE A 279 -5.55 16.88 9.03
N LEU A 280 -6.19 16.82 10.21
CA LEU A 280 -5.85 15.84 11.24
C LEU A 280 -5.99 14.40 10.74
N ALA A 281 -7.11 14.07 10.08
CA ALA A 281 -7.34 12.74 9.52
C ALA A 281 -6.32 12.37 8.43
N LEU A 282 -5.93 13.33 7.57
CA LEU A 282 -4.85 13.13 6.60
C LEU A 282 -3.53 12.79 7.30
N VAL A 283 -3.13 13.58 8.31
CA VAL A 283 -1.87 13.36 9.04
C VAL A 283 -1.86 12.00 9.71
N VAL A 284 -2.96 11.63 10.40
CA VAL A 284 -3.09 10.32 11.03
C VAL A 284 -2.97 9.21 10.00
N LEU A 285 -3.67 9.32 8.86
CA LEU A 285 -3.57 8.31 7.80
C LEU A 285 -2.14 8.18 7.29
N LEU A 286 -1.45 9.28 6.98
CA LEU A 286 -0.06 9.21 6.52
C LEU A 286 0.84 8.53 7.56
N ILE A 287 0.72 8.88 8.84
CA ILE A 287 1.46 8.21 9.92
C ILE A 287 1.18 6.70 9.91
N MET A 288 -0.10 6.28 9.83
CA MET A 288 -0.47 4.86 9.80
C MET A 288 0.15 4.12 8.61
N TYR A 289 0.20 4.76 7.44
CA TYR A 289 0.80 4.19 6.22
C TYR A 289 2.34 4.14 6.27
N TYR A 290 2.98 5.06 6.99
CA TYR A 290 4.45 5.07 7.17
C TYR A 290 4.94 4.02 8.17
N ILE A 291 4.11 3.60 9.13
CA ILE A 291 4.49 2.52 10.05
C ILE A 291 4.52 1.20 9.24
N PRO A 292 5.64 0.47 9.18
CA PRO A 292 5.76 -0.74 8.37
C PRO A 292 4.72 -1.82 8.75
N HIS A 293 4.18 -2.53 7.76
CA HIS A 293 3.17 -3.60 7.95
C HIS A 293 3.72 -4.85 8.69
N SER A 294 4.99 -4.88 9.06
CA SER A 294 5.65 -6.04 9.68
C SER A 294 5.68 -6.02 11.21
N ALA A 295 5.29 -4.94 11.89
CA ALA A 295 5.66 -4.80 13.29
C ALA A 295 4.94 -5.78 14.25
N MET A 296 3.67 -6.15 14.05
CA MET A 296 2.94 -7.08 14.96
C MET A 296 1.69 -7.67 14.28
N GLY A 297 1.88 -8.53 13.27
CA GLY A 297 0.76 -9.21 12.60
C GLY A 297 0.35 -10.53 13.28
N SER A 298 -0.82 -11.10 12.97
CA SER A 298 -1.27 -12.42 13.45
C SER A 298 -0.19 -13.51 13.35
N GLU A 299 -0.10 -14.35 14.40
CA GLU A 299 0.86 -15.44 14.55
C GLU A 299 0.13 -16.74 14.93
N PHE A 300 0.55 -17.87 14.35
CA PHE A 300 0.11 -19.18 14.80
C PHE A 300 0.90 -19.61 16.04
N ASP A 301 0.20 -20.06 17.07
CA ASP A 301 0.82 -20.64 18.26
C ASP A 301 0.90 -22.16 18.15
N TYR A 302 2.12 -22.64 18.02
CA TYR A 302 2.45 -24.06 17.93
C TYR A 302 2.20 -24.82 19.24
N LYS A 303 2.15 -24.15 20.41
CA LYS A 303 1.88 -24.78 21.71
C LYS A 303 0.40 -25.08 21.90
N THR A 304 -0.46 -24.15 21.51
CA THR A 304 -1.91 -24.26 21.71
C THR A 304 -2.65 -24.73 20.46
N ASN A 305 -1.97 -24.80 19.31
CA ASN A 305 -2.59 -24.99 17.98
C ASN A 305 -3.70 -23.96 17.68
N THR A 306 -3.55 -22.74 18.20
CA THR A 306 -4.52 -21.65 17.98
C THR A 306 -3.88 -20.48 17.25
N LEU A 307 -4.74 -19.68 16.63
CA LEU A 307 -4.35 -18.43 15.98
C LEU A 307 -4.48 -17.29 16.99
N GLY A 308 -3.41 -16.52 17.19
CA GLY A 308 -3.39 -15.41 18.15
C GLY A 308 -2.57 -14.22 17.67
N THR A 309 -2.53 -13.15 18.46
CA THR A 309 -1.65 -12.01 18.20
C THR A 309 -0.37 -12.10 19.02
N SER A 310 0.75 -11.56 18.52
CA SER A 310 2.10 -11.73 19.09
C SER A 310 2.26 -11.31 20.57
N LYS A 311 1.27 -10.62 21.15
CA LYS A 311 1.25 -10.13 22.53
C LYS A 311 0.41 -11.00 23.48
N GLU A 312 -0.61 -11.69 22.98
CA GLU A 312 -1.38 -12.67 23.77
C GLU A 312 -0.54 -13.93 24.06
N LEU A 313 0.43 -14.21 23.20
CA LEU A 313 1.34 -15.37 23.28
C LEU A 313 2.58 -15.13 24.17
N ARG A 314 2.58 -14.06 24.98
CA ARG A 314 3.65 -13.76 25.96
C ARG A 314 3.32 -14.16 27.39
N HIS A 315 2.18 -14.80 27.63
CA HIS A 315 1.75 -15.25 28.95
C HIS A 315 1.71 -16.77 29.05
#